data_AF-A0A3D6C109-F1
#
_entry.id   AF-A0A3D6C109-F1
#
_cell.length_a   1.000
_cell.length_b   1.000
_cell.length_c   1.000
_cell.angle_alpha   90.00
_cell.angle_beta   90.00
_cell.angle_gamma   90.00
#
_symmetry.space_group_name_H-M   'P 1'
#
loop_
_entity.id
_entity.type
_entity.pdbx_description
1 polymer ?
#
loop_
_entity_poly.entity_id
_entity_poly.type
_entity_poly.pdbx_seq_one_letter_code
_entity_poly.pdbx_strand_id
1 'polypeptide(L)' 'MIPTDDATSPENKAATAAELKDYFCPFCNHKLFRGRVKEFKLVCQECNKLVDSSTLNQPPELPDKENQEPSV' A
#
# COMPACT_ATOMS: atom_id res chain seq x y z
N MET A 1 -54.73 2.00 4.67
CA MET A 1 -53.53 1.74 5.48
C MET A 1 -52.64 0.85 4.64
N ILE A 2 -51.51 1.36 4.13
CA ILE A 2 -50.60 0.65 3.23
C ILE A 2 -49.34 0.34 4.04
N PRO A 3 -48.99 -0.92 4.30
CA PRO A 3 -47.64 -1.24 4.74
C PRO A 3 -46.76 -1.24 3.49
N THR A 4 -45.89 -0.24 3.38
CA THR A 4 -44.77 -0.27 2.44
C THR A 4 -43.63 -0.92 3.19
N ASP A 5 -43.49 -2.24 3.05
CA ASP A 5 -42.31 -2.97 3.48
C ASP A 5 -41.12 -2.49 2.64
N ASP A 6 -40.42 -1.48 3.14
CA ASP A 6 -39.11 -1.06 2.68
C ASP A 6 -38.14 -2.21 2.97
N ALA A 7 -38.03 -3.10 1.99
CA ALA A 7 -37.04 -4.15 1.95
C ALA A 7 -35.66 -3.49 1.83
N THR A 8 -35.14 -3.07 2.98
CA THR A 8 -33.76 -2.67 3.18
C THR A 8 -32.85 -3.71 2.54
N SER A 9 -32.12 -3.24 1.53
CA SER A 9 -31.15 -3.99 0.73
C SER A 9 -30.30 -4.91 1.61
N PRO A 10 -30.14 -6.20 1.27
CA PRO A 10 -29.28 -7.09 2.03
C PRO A 10 -27.87 -6.50 2.01
N GLU A 11 -27.40 -6.20 3.21
CA GLU A 11 -26.05 -5.77 3.53
C GLU A 11 -25.08 -6.68 2.78
N ASN A 12 -24.38 -6.09 1.81
CA ASN A 12 -23.31 -6.73 1.08
C ASN A 12 -22.34 -7.30 2.10
N LYS A 13 -22.43 -8.62 2.27
CA LYS A 13 -21.55 -9.45 3.10
C LYS A 13 -20.15 -8.91 2.95
N ALA A 14 -19.61 -8.46 4.09
CA ALA A 14 -18.22 -8.13 4.30
C ALA A 14 -17.35 -9.20 3.64
N ALA A 15 -16.94 -8.95 2.40
CA ALA A 15 -15.83 -9.63 1.79
C ALA A 15 -14.67 -9.28 2.71
N THR A 16 -14.21 -10.28 3.46
CA THR A 16 -12.96 -10.31 4.22
C THR A 16 -12.14 -9.06 3.96
N ALA A 17 -12.25 -8.07 4.86
CA ALA A 17 -11.57 -6.78 4.73
C ALA A 17 -10.07 -7.03 4.86
N ALA A 18 -9.48 -7.56 3.79
CA ALA A 18 -8.07 -7.68 3.59
C ALA A 18 -7.55 -6.26 3.72
N GLU A 19 -6.96 -5.95 4.89
CA GLU A 19 -6.52 -4.61 5.25
C GLU A 19 -5.78 -3.98 4.07
N LEU A 20 -6.43 -3.01 3.44
CA LEU A 20 -5.88 -2.27 2.33
C LEU A 20 -4.78 -1.38 2.88
N LYS A 21 -3.59 -1.45 2.29
CA LYS A 21 -2.44 -0.65 2.71
C LYS A 21 -2.50 0.72 2.03
N ASP A 22 -2.24 1.77 2.79
CA ASP A 22 -2.05 3.12 2.26
C ASP A 22 -0.60 3.28 1.79
N TYR A 23 -0.43 3.72 0.54
CA TYR A 23 0.87 3.98 -0.06
C TYR A 23 1.08 5.49 -0.17
N PHE A 24 2.28 5.93 0.20
CA PHE A 24 2.68 7.34 0.23
C PHE A 24 3.87 7.57 -0.71
N CYS A 25 3.94 8.77 -1.27
CA CYS A 25 5.03 9.20 -2.12
C CYS A 25 6.29 9.42 -1.29
N PRO A 26 7.44 8.78 -1.60
CA PRO A 26 8.68 8.96 -0.83
C PRO A 26 9.30 10.36 -0.99
N PHE A 27 8.86 11.15 -1.97
CA PHE A 27 9.43 12.47 -2.27
C PHE A 27 8.70 13.61 -1.56
N CYS A 28 7.37 13.54 -1.47
CA CYS A 28 6.53 14.61 -0.90
C CYS A 28 5.66 14.13 0.26
N ASN A 29 5.74 12.85 0.62
CA ASN A 29 4.94 12.20 1.66
C ASN A 29 3.42 12.26 1.45
N HIS A 30 2.98 12.63 0.24
CA HIS A 30 1.56 12.69 -0.09
C HIS A 30 0.99 11.30 -0.37
N LYS A 31 -0.28 11.11 -0.03
CA LYS A 31 -0.98 9.84 -0.24
C LYS A 31 -1.14 9.58 -1.74
N LEU A 32 -0.69 8.41 -2.20
CA LEU A 32 -0.79 8.00 -3.61
C LEU A 32 -2.09 7.23 -3.84
N PHE A 33 -2.22 6.06 -3.20
CA PHE A 33 -3.39 5.20 -3.34
C PHE A 33 -3.52 4.28 -2.13
N ARG A 34 -4.71 3.69 -1.96
CA ARG A 34 -4.98 2.68 -0.95
C ARG A 34 -5.35 1.39 -1.65
N GLY A 35 -4.63 0.30 -1.37
CA GLY A 35 -4.82 -0.96 -2.08
C GLY A 35 -3.95 -2.09 -1.57
N ARG A 36 -4.01 -3.23 -2.26
CA ARG A 36 -3.02 -4.31 -2.11
C ARG A 36 -2.45 -4.59 -3.48
N VAL A 37 -1.26 -4.08 -3.72
CA VAL A 37 -0.53 -4.30 -4.98
C VAL A 37 0.84 -4.89 -4.65
N LYS A 38 1.27 -5.87 -5.46
CA LYS A 38 2.62 -6.44 -5.35
C LYS A 38 3.65 -5.46 -5.92
N GLU A 39 3.31 -4.82 -7.01
CA GLU A 39 4.15 -3.87 -7.73
C GLU A 39 3.29 -2.71 -8.22
N PHE A 40 3.86 -1.51 -8.27
CA PHE A 40 3.20 -0.34 -8.80
C PHE A 40 4.24 0.57 -9.45
N LYS A 41 3.83 1.29 -10.49
CA LYS A 41 4.63 2.32 -11.14
C LYS A 41 3.69 3.42 -11.60
N LEU A 42 3.77 4.57 -10.95
CA LEU A 42 2.86 5.69 -11.18
C LEU A 42 3.56 7.02 -10.96
N VAL A 43 3.01 8.08 -11.54
CA VAL A 43 3.50 9.45 -11.31
C VAL A 43 2.70 10.06 -10.17
N CYS A 44 3.40 10.58 -9.15
CA CYS A 44 2.76 11.32 -8.08
C CYS A 44 2.17 12.62 -8.65
N GLN A 45 0.87 12.87 -8.40
CA GLN A 45 0.15 14.04 -8.90
C GLN A 45 0.61 15.36 -8.24
N GLU A 46 1.19 15.29 -7.05
CA GLU A 46 1.59 16.50 -6.30
C GLU A 46 2.98 17.02 -6.69
N CYS A 47 3.92 16.10 -6.95
CA CYS A 47 5.33 16.47 -7.20
C CYS A 47 5.83 16.05 -8.58
N ASN A 48 4.96 15.46 -9.41
CA ASN A 48 5.25 14.93 -10.75
C ASN A 48 6.48 14.00 -10.80
N LYS A 49 6.82 13.34 -9.69
CA LYS A 49 7.88 12.34 -9.62
C LYS A 49 7.33 10.96 -9.93
N LEU A 50 8.11 10.17 -10.64
CA LEU A 50 7.83 8.76 -10.85
C LEU A 50 8.09 8.00 -9.54
N VAL A 51 7.09 7.26 -9.08
CA VAL A 51 7.17 6.39 -7.90
C VAL A 51 6.92 4.96 -8.34
N ASP A 52 7.83 4.08 -7.98
CA ASP A 52 7.72 2.66 -8.27
C ASP A 52 7.91 1.81 -7.00
N SER A 53 7.47 0.56 -7.09
CA SER A 53 7.57 -0.41 -6.01
C SER A 53 9.03 -0.74 -5.64
N SER A 54 10.00 -0.59 -6.53
CA SER A 54 11.42 -0.82 -6.23
C SER A 54 11.95 0.19 -5.21
N THR A 55 11.42 1.42 -5.24
CA THR A 55 11.77 2.48 -4.30
C THR A 55 11.24 2.23 -2.87
N LEU A 56 10.20 1.40 -2.71
CA LEU A 56 9.62 1.05 -1.40
C LEU A 56 9.99 -0.36 -0.90
N ASN A 57 10.56 -1.21 -1.77
CA ASN A 57 10.88 -2.60 -1.47
C ASN A 57 12.31 -2.82 -0.95
N GLN A 58 12.96 -1.80 -0.39
CA GLN A 58 14.03 -2.10 0.57
C GLN A 58 13.36 -2.63 1.84
N PRO A 59 13.38 -3.95 2.14
CA PRO A 59 13.30 -4.34 3.54
C PRO A 59 14.35 -3.52 4.30
N PRO A 60 14.11 -3.12 5.56
CA PRO A 60 15.15 -2.48 6.35
C PRO A 60 16.41 -3.33 6.17
N GLU A 61 17.45 -2.72 5.61
CA GLU A 61 18.72 -3.40 5.39
C GLU A 61 19.12 -3.92 6.76
N LEU A 62 18.91 -5.23 6.98
CA LEU A 62 19.55 -5.91 8.08
C LEU A 62 21.02 -5.60 7.85
N PRO A 63 21.74 -5.00 8.82
CA PRO A 63 23.14 -4.71 8.63
C PRO A 63 23.80 -6.03 8.26
N ASP A 64 24.25 -6.11 7.01
CA ASP A 64 25.04 -7.22 6.52
C ASP A 64 26.22 -7.26 7.50
N LYS A 65 26.23 -8.31 8.31
CA LYS A 65 27.22 -8.46 9.37
C LYS A 65 28.58 -8.47 8.68
N GLU A 66 29.24 -7.32 8.77
CA GLU A 66 30.65 -7.18 9.07
C GLU A 66 31.49 -8.33 8.54
N ASN A 67 31.91 -8.15 7.29
CA ASN A 67 33.25 -8.45 6.80
C ASN A 67 34.17 -9.05 7.88
N GLN A 68 34.32 -10.37 7.87
CA GLN A 68 35.34 -11.06 8.64
C GLN A 68 36.24 -11.81 7.67
N GLU A 69 37.11 -11.05 7.01
CA GLU A 69 38.36 -11.59 6.49
C GLU A 69 39.15 -12.16 7.69
N PRO A 70 39.47 -13.46 7.73
CA PRO A 70 40.42 -13.95 8.71
C PRO A 70 41.80 -13.40 8.36
N SER A 71 42.33 -12.54 9.22
CA SER A 71 43.75 -12.20 9.21
C SER A 71 44.59 -13.48 9.27
N VAL A 72 45.55 -13.55 8.34
CA VAL A 72 46.65 -14.52 8.29
C VAL A 72 47.47 -14.55 9.59
#